data_AF-A0A522FFU0-F1
#
_entry.id   AF-A0A522FFU0-F1
#
_cell.length_a   1.000
_cell.length_b   1.000
_cell.length_c   1.000
_cell.angle_alpha   90.00
_cell.angle_beta   90.00
_cell.angle_gamma   90.00
#
_symmetry.space_group_name_H-M   'P 1'
#
loop_
_entity.id
_entity.type
_entity.pdbx_description
1 polymer ?
#
loop_
_entity_poly.entity_id
_entity_poly.type
_entity_poly.pdbx_seq_one_letter_code
_entity_poly.pdbx_strand_id
1 'polypeptide(L)'
;MPDHILDTTPEALAAAFNEKKEQLGIGEVSTFHTDAFDNMVKNRITSFSGFFTSKDLTPAQSELKAKLGADSSEAKIVRDAIQVALTPTHAPLSDEDATTALTPFKKAQQDYAESITAFKKLLQQSSAKYSSTVLIGTMSSYKNDAITAIKDQQAAEKTFLQNALGSSEVVKALEATVGKDKVKAAQEAILADLDNGHQKQLDFFNEETSKSIKILQKAAQAKADEFALVAHLAKKLSSSNATRKKIEELAIKNKEDFSDNKGKTTISTKANGDFNLRGISLAALGNINTATGQTLVSNADGSYTINFSRHITSPLYYGDLSTRSNATADMILLATALRKGNHKTITMEVNFSDKELAEKRALQAYEACIKAGFPADKITIMVNNKEYGAKVKNEQGIETNNISTELFKNHQSLYQTLKQEEKQVQKTIAAEKEAVQKHIETSVASRDDIQKVRDEVQKIRTTAKDKPDVDPDDAPGFKPS
;
A
#
# COMPACT_ATOMS: atom_id res chain seq x y z
N MET A 1 -31.71 17.52 -16.23
CA MET A 1 -30.91 17.44 -14.99
C MET A 1 -29.47 17.21 -15.41
N PRO A 2 -28.51 18.08 -15.08
CA PRO A 2 -27.12 17.79 -15.35
C PRO A 2 -26.63 16.80 -14.28
N ASP A 3 -26.22 15.62 -14.74
CA ASP A 3 -25.58 14.57 -13.94
C ASP A 3 -24.60 15.17 -12.93
N HIS A 4 -24.73 14.75 -11.67
CA HIS A 4 -23.79 15.15 -10.64
C HIS A 4 -22.37 14.73 -11.05
N ILE A 5 -21.40 15.59 -10.75
CA ILE A 5 -19.97 15.42 -11.04
C ILE A 5 -19.38 14.13 -10.40
N LEU A 6 -20.17 13.40 -9.60
CA LEU A 6 -19.80 12.17 -8.89
C LEU A 6 -20.98 11.16 -8.80
N ASP A 7 -21.88 11.10 -9.79
CA ASP A 7 -23.01 10.14 -9.77
C ASP A 7 -22.59 8.69 -10.14
N THR A 8 -21.43 8.27 -9.63
CA THR A 8 -21.02 6.88 -9.64
C THR A 8 -21.31 6.33 -8.26
N THR A 9 -22.35 5.54 -8.12
CA THR A 9 -22.60 4.83 -6.85
C THR A 9 -21.36 3.99 -6.47
N PRO A 10 -21.15 3.65 -5.19
CA PRO A 10 -20.07 2.74 -4.79
C PRO A 10 -20.04 1.46 -5.63
N GLU A 11 -21.22 0.94 -6.01
CA GLU A 11 -21.37 -0.22 -6.89
C GLU A 11 -20.89 0.06 -8.33
N ALA A 12 -21.20 1.23 -8.88
CA ALA A 12 -20.73 1.63 -10.22
C ALA A 12 -19.22 1.84 -10.26
N LEU A 13 -18.61 2.38 -9.19
CA LEU A 13 -17.16 2.49 -9.06
C LEU A 13 -16.50 1.13 -8.88
N ALA A 14 -17.08 0.24 -8.07
CA ALA A 14 -16.63 -1.14 -7.94
C ALA A 14 -16.71 -1.89 -9.29
N ALA A 15 -17.78 -1.69 -10.06
CA ALA A 15 -17.93 -2.27 -11.40
C ALA A 15 -16.90 -1.71 -12.39
N ALA A 16 -16.68 -0.39 -12.40
CA ALA A 16 -15.68 0.26 -13.24
C ALA A 16 -14.25 -0.16 -12.87
N PHE A 17 -13.97 -0.30 -11.57
CA PHE A 17 -12.74 -0.89 -11.06
C PHE A 17 -12.58 -2.32 -11.59
N ASN A 18 -13.60 -3.18 -11.46
CA ASN A 18 -13.52 -4.55 -11.94
C ASN A 18 -13.31 -4.66 -13.45
N GLU A 19 -13.93 -3.79 -14.24
CA GLU A 19 -13.77 -3.76 -15.69
C GLU A 19 -12.34 -3.38 -16.11
N LYS A 20 -11.69 -2.48 -15.35
CA LYS A 20 -10.39 -1.92 -15.71
C LYS A 20 -9.25 -2.30 -14.75
N LYS A 21 -9.47 -3.23 -13.81
CA LYS A 21 -8.48 -3.60 -12.77
C LYS A 21 -7.18 -4.14 -13.35
N GLU A 22 -7.24 -4.79 -14.50
CA GLU A 22 -6.03 -5.25 -15.18
C GLU A 22 -5.18 -4.07 -15.68
N GLN A 23 -5.75 -2.89 -15.88
CA GLN A 23 -5.00 -1.69 -16.26
C GLN A 23 -4.42 -0.94 -15.04
N LEU A 24 -4.86 -1.27 -13.83
CA LEU A 24 -4.42 -0.59 -12.61
C LEU A 24 -3.09 -1.17 -12.14
N GLY A 25 -2.02 -0.39 -12.30
CA GLY A 25 -0.75 -0.68 -11.63
C GLY A 25 -0.78 -0.32 -10.14
N ILE A 26 0.38 -0.42 -9.51
CA ILE A 26 0.62 0.13 -8.17
C ILE A 26 1.52 1.36 -8.31
N GLY A 27 1.28 2.40 -7.53
CA GLY A 27 2.16 3.56 -7.48
C GLY A 27 3.52 3.24 -6.88
N GLU A 28 4.34 4.27 -6.66
CA GLU A 28 5.56 4.08 -5.88
C GLU A 28 5.21 3.64 -4.46
N VAL A 29 5.93 2.62 -3.97
CA VAL A 29 5.76 2.06 -2.63
C VAL A 29 7.10 2.21 -1.90
N SER A 30 7.10 2.91 -0.77
CA SER A 30 8.33 3.30 -0.09
C SER A 30 8.90 2.23 0.86
N THR A 31 8.06 1.34 1.42
CA THR A 31 8.49 0.38 2.46
C THR A 31 7.93 -1.03 2.27
N PHE A 32 8.82 -2.02 2.43
CA PHE A 32 8.50 -3.45 2.52
C PHE A 32 9.31 -4.04 3.67
N HIS A 33 8.72 -5.00 4.39
CA HIS A 33 9.41 -5.74 5.45
C HIS A 33 10.17 -6.91 4.81
N THR A 34 11.40 -6.67 4.34
CA THR A 34 12.31 -7.72 3.81
C THR A 34 12.74 -8.70 4.89
N ASP A 35 12.80 -8.23 6.13
CA ASP A 35 13.42 -8.95 7.25
C ASP A 35 12.38 -9.75 8.05
N ALA A 36 11.16 -9.92 7.55
CA ALA A 36 10.08 -10.62 8.26
C ALA A 36 10.47 -12.06 8.62
N PHE A 37 11.09 -12.77 7.68
CA PHE A 37 11.58 -14.13 7.90
C PHE A 37 12.74 -14.15 8.91
N ASP A 38 13.71 -13.26 8.75
CA ASP A 38 14.86 -13.17 9.65
C ASP A 38 14.45 -12.80 11.08
N ASN A 39 13.51 -11.87 11.23
CA ASN A 39 12.99 -11.45 12.53
C ASN A 39 12.18 -12.58 13.19
N MET A 40 11.47 -13.39 12.41
CA MET A 40 10.86 -14.62 12.93
C MET A 40 11.94 -15.60 13.42
N VAL A 41 13.00 -15.83 12.63
CA VAL A 41 14.11 -16.72 12.99
C VAL A 41 14.83 -16.27 14.27
N LYS A 42 15.04 -14.96 14.47
CA LYS A 42 15.64 -14.41 15.70
C LYS A 42 14.82 -14.73 16.95
N ASN A 43 13.51 -14.92 16.80
CA ASN A 43 12.58 -15.25 17.89
C ASN A 43 12.29 -16.77 17.97
N ARG A 44 13.04 -17.59 17.23
CA ARG A 44 12.85 -19.05 17.23
C ARG A 44 13.27 -19.66 18.57
N ILE A 45 12.52 -20.67 19.02
CA ILE A 45 12.96 -21.51 20.13
C ILE A 45 14.06 -22.43 19.60
N THR A 46 15.30 -22.17 19.99
CA THR A 46 16.46 -22.98 19.58
C THR A 46 17.02 -23.82 20.72
N SER A 47 16.55 -23.61 21.95
CA SER A 47 17.11 -24.17 23.17
C SER A 47 16.05 -24.22 24.28
N PHE A 48 16.37 -24.88 25.39
CA PHE A 48 15.52 -24.87 26.59
C PHE A 48 15.20 -23.46 27.11
N SER A 49 16.09 -22.47 26.94
CA SER A 49 15.83 -21.11 27.43
C SER A 49 14.70 -20.41 26.69
N GLY A 50 14.32 -20.89 25.50
CA GLY A 50 13.16 -20.40 24.76
C GLY A 50 11.82 -20.97 25.25
N PHE A 51 11.85 -22.01 26.09
CA PHE A 51 10.64 -22.63 26.65
C PHE A 51 10.16 -21.91 27.90
N PHE A 52 8.85 -22.00 28.14
CA PHE A 52 8.15 -21.48 29.30
C PHE A 52 8.45 -19.99 29.53
N THR A 53 8.45 -19.20 28.44
CA THR A 53 8.73 -17.76 28.45
C THR A 53 7.46 -16.91 28.62
N SER A 54 6.27 -17.54 28.57
CA SER A 54 5.00 -16.86 28.82
C SER A 54 4.95 -16.28 30.23
N LYS A 55 4.23 -15.16 30.41
CA LYS A 55 3.92 -14.61 31.74
C LYS A 55 2.88 -15.44 32.48
N ASP A 56 2.04 -16.16 31.74
CA ASP A 56 0.89 -16.91 32.26
C ASP A 56 1.22 -18.41 32.39
N LEU A 57 2.38 -18.75 32.96
CA LEU A 57 2.71 -20.15 33.22
C LEU A 57 1.79 -20.72 34.31
N THR A 58 1.31 -21.94 34.08
CA THR A 58 0.66 -22.71 35.15
C THR A 58 1.66 -23.04 36.26
N PRO A 59 1.19 -23.36 37.49
CA PRO A 59 2.09 -23.83 38.55
C PRO A 59 2.94 -25.03 38.13
N ALA A 60 2.36 -25.97 37.38
CA ALA A 60 3.06 -27.15 36.87
C ALA A 60 4.16 -26.79 35.87
N GLN A 61 3.90 -25.87 34.93
CA GLN A 61 4.91 -25.38 33.99
C GLN A 61 6.02 -24.60 34.69
N SER A 62 5.69 -23.83 35.72
CA SER A 62 6.68 -23.09 36.52
C SER A 62 7.59 -24.05 37.31
N GLU A 63 7.03 -25.09 37.92
CA GLU A 63 7.79 -26.15 38.59
C GLU A 63 8.70 -26.88 37.60
N LEU A 64 8.16 -27.24 36.43
CA LEU A 64 8.92 -27.92 35.38
C LEU A 64 10.09 -27.06 34.87
N LYS A 65 9.84 -25.77 34.61
CA LYS A 65 10.88 -24.81 34.21
C LYS A 65 11.98 -24.72 35.26
N ALA A 66 11.63 -24.64 36.54
CA ALA A 66 12.61 -24.56 37.63
C ALA A 66 13.45 -25.83 37.71
N LYS A 67 12.83 -27.02 37.63
CA LYS A 67 13.51 -28.32 37.69
C LYS A 67 14.44 -28.54 36.50
N LEU A 68 13.95 -28.30 35.28
CA LEU A 68 14.74 -28.43 34.06
C LEU A 68 15.74 -27.29 33.88
N GLY A 69 15.63 -26.20 34.64
CA GLY A 69 16.60 -25.10 34.70
C GLY A 69 17.70 -25.27 35.75
N ALA A 70 17.59 -26.29 36.62
CA ALA A 70 18.56 -26.54 37.67
C ALA A 70 19.92 -27.00 37.11
N ASP A 71 21.02 -26.69 37.80
CA ASP A 71 22.36 -27.13 37.42
C ASP A 71 22.63 -28.57 37.89
N SER A 72 21.84 -29.52 37.38
CA SER A 72 22.06 -30.96 37.57
C SER A 72 22.44 -31.65 36.26
N SER A 73 23.16 -32.77 36.36
CA SER A 73 23.52 -33.62 35.23
C SER A 73 22.28 -34.09 34.46
N GLU A 74 21.22 -34.45 35.17
CA GLU A 74 19.99 -34.98 34.59
C GLU A 74 19.23 -33.88 33.85
N ALA A 75 19.07 -32.69 34.45
CA ALA A 75 18.45 -31.55 33.78
C ALA A 75 19.25 -31.14 32.54
N LYS A 76 20.59 -31.18 32.61
CA LYS A 76 21.46 -30.89 31.47
C LYS A 76 21.24 -31.87 30.31
N ILE A 77 21.15 -33.17 30.56
CA ILE A 77 20.87 -34.18 29.52
C ILE A 77 19.58 -33.83 28.77
N VAL A 78 18.51 -33.46 29.50
CA VAL A 78 17.24 -33.07 28.88
C VAL A 78 17.39 -31.78 28.06
N ARG A 79 18.07 -30.75 28.61
CA ARG A 79 18.30 -29.48 27.90
C ARG A 79 19.13 -29.66 26.63
N ASP A 80 20.17 -30.48 26.68
CA ASP A 80 21.05 -30.77 25.55
C ASP A 80 20.28 -31.54 24.47
N ALA A 81 19.43 -32.49 24.85
CA ALA A 81 18.55 -33.20 23.92
C ALA A 81 17.55 -32.25 23.23
N ILE A 82 16.97 -31.29 23.99
CA ILE A 82 16.12 -30.22 23.42
C ILE A 82 16.92 -29.37 22.42
N GLN A 83 18.12 -28.93 22.79
CA GLN A 83 18.99 -28.12 21.93
C GLN A 83 19.31 -28.83 20.61
N VAL A 84 19.70 -30.11 20.68
CA VAL A 84 20.03 -30.92 19.50
C VAL A 84 18.80 -31.10 18.61
N ALA A 85 17.64 -31.44 19.18
CA ALA A 85 16.39 -31.63 18.44
C ALA A 85 15.92 -30.37 17.69
N LEU A 86 16.23 -29.19 18.22
CA LEU A 86 15.86 -27.89 17.65
C LEU A 86 16.99 -27.24 16.83
N THR A 87 18.14 -27.88 16.67
CA THR A 87 19.19 -27.36 15.81
C THR A 87 18.85 -27.72 14.34
N PRO A 88 18.76 -26.72 13.42
CA PRO A 88 18.25 -26.93 12.07
C PRO A 88 19.19 -27.72 11.12
N THR A 89 20.17 -28.45 11.66
CA THR A 89 21.15 -29.28 10.95
C THR A 89 20.66 -30.70 10.63
N HIS A 90 19.50 -31.14 11.12
CA HIS A 90 19.08 -32.55 11.06
C HIS A 90 18.00 -32.89 10.02
N ALA A 91 17.77 -32.06 9.00
CA ALA A 91 17.11 -32.58 7.80
C ALA A 91 18.03 -33.63 7.14
N PRO A 92 17.56 -34.85 6.83
CA PRO A 92 18.34 -35.80 6.06
C PRO A 92 18.46 -35.23 4.64
N LEU A 93 19.57 -34.54 4.37
CA LEU A 93 20.13 -34.58 3.02
C LEU A 93 20.64 -36.01 2.88
N SER A 94 19.99 -36.79 2.01
CA SER A 94 20.60 -38.01 1.50
C SER A 94 22.05 -37.71 1.12
N ASP A 95 22.96 -38.49 1.66
CA ASP A 95 24.41 -38.35 1.55
C ASP A 95 24.86 -37.98 0.14
N GLU A 96 25.49 -36.79 -0.02
CA GLU A 96 26.76 -36.60 -0.75
C GLU A 96 27.26 -35.14 -0.84
N ASP A 97 26.45 -34.09 -0.57
CA ASP A 97 26.85 -32.67 -0.81
C ASP A 97 26.71 -31.71 0.39
N ALA A 98 27.18 -32.11 1.58
CA ALA A 98 26.98 -31.35 2.82
C ALA A 98 27.82 -30.04 2.97
N THR A 99 28.67 -29.67 2.01
CA THR A 99 29.54 -28.47 2.12
C THR A 99 29.02 -27.22 1.39
N THR A 100 27.91 -27.30 0.66
CA THR A 100 27.35 -26.15 -0.09
C THR A 100 25.81 -26.05 -0.09
N ALA A 101 25.08 -27.06 0.37
CA ALA A 101 23.61 -27.06 0.36
C ALA A 101 23.03 -26.36 1.61
N LEU A 102 22.40 -25.21 1.43
CA LEU A 102 21.51 -24.62 2.45
C LEU A 102 20.37 -25.60 2.73
N THR A 103 20.05 -25.85 4.01
CA THR A 103 18.86 -26.65 4.36
C THR A 103 17.60 -26.03 3.73
N PRO A 104 16.54 -26.81 3.41
CA PRO A 104 15.33 -26.26 2.77
C PRO A 104 14.77 -25.01 3.46
N PHE A 105 14.84 -24.97 4.79
CA PHE A 105 14.46 -23.80 5.59
C PHE A 105 15.38 -22.59 5.38
N LYS A 106 16.71 -22.76 5.48
CA LYS A 106 17.67 -21.65 5.25
C LYS A 106 17.61 -21.15 3.81
N LYS A 107 17.42 -22.06 2.85
CA LYS A 107 17.21 -21.70 1.45
C LYS A 107 15.93 -20.88 1.29
N ALA A 108 14.82 -21.28 1.91
CA ALA A 108 13.56 -20.53 1.87
C ALA A 108 13.68 -19.14 2.52
N GLN A 109 14.40 -19.03 3.64
CA GLN A 109 14.71 -17.76 4.29
C GLN A 109 15.46 -16.81 3.33
N GLN A 110 16.53 -17.30 2.70
CA GLN A 110 17.30 -16.51 1.74
C GLN A 110 16.48 -16.17 0.48
N ASP A 111 15.77 -17.15 -0.08
CA ASP A 111 14.92 -16.97 -1.26
C ASP A 111 13.83 -15.92 -0.99
N TYR A 112 13.25 -15.89 0.21
CA TYR A 112 12.30 -14.86 0.62
C TYR A 112 12.95 -13.47 0.60
N ALA A 113 14.05 -13.26 1.33
CA ALA A 113 14.70 -11.96 1.45
C ALA A 113 15.17 -11.42 0.08
N GLU A 114 15.78 -12.27 -0.74
CA GLU A 114 16.20 -11.91 -2.09
C GLU A 114 15.00 -11.59 -3.00
N SER A 115 13.92 -12.36 -2.92
CA SER A 115 12.71 -12.13 -3.72
C SER A 115 12.01 -10.84 -3.34
N ILE A 116 11.86 -10.51 -2.05
CA ILE A 116 11.24 -9.23 -1.65
C ILE A 116 12.10 -8.04 -2.08
N THR A 117 13.43 -8.16 -1.98
CA THR A 117 14.35 -7.11 -2.43
C THR A 117 14.25 -6.87 -3.95
N ALA A 118 14.26 -7.94 -4.74
CA ALA A 118 14.12 -7.85 -6.20
C ALA A 118 12.71 -7.40 -6.62
N PHE A 119 11.66 -7.82 -5.89
CA PHE A 119 10.30 -7.34 -6.10
C PHE A 119 10.17 -5.84 -5.83
N LYS A 120 10.81 -5.31 -4.78
CA LYS A 120 10.88 -3.86 -4.54
C LYS A 120 11.53 -3.11 -5.72
N LYS A 121 12.62 -3.65 -6.28
CA LYS A 121 13.26 -3.10 -7.48
C LYS A 121 12.32 -3.14 -8.70
N LEU A 122 11.60 -4.26 -8.90
CA LEU A 122 10.62 -4.38 -9.99
C LEU A 122 9.54 -3.30 -9.89
N LEU A 123 9.02 -3.05 -8.70
CA LEU A 123 8.02 -2.00 -8.46
C LEU A 123 8.55 -0.60 -8.80
N GLN A 124 9.81 -0.31 -8.47
CA GLN A 124 10.43 0.97 -8.82
C GLN A 124 10.65 1.13 -10.33
N GLN A 125 10.94 0.03 -11.04
CA GLN A 125 11.27 0.07 -12.47
C GLN A 125 10.04 -0.01 -13.38
N SER A 126 9.00 -0.74 -12.97
CA SER A 126 7.95 -1.19 -13.90
C SER A 126 6.61 -1.52 -13.25
N SER A 127 6.26 -0.93 -12.09
CA SER A 127 4.97 -1.21 -11.42
C SER A 127 3.74 -0.96 -12.30
N ALA A 128 3.83 -0.04 -13.26
CA ALA A 128 2.75 0.25 -14.22
C ALA A 128 2.54 -0.87 -15.27
N LYS A 129 3.53 -1.77 -15.47
CA LYS A 129 3.44 -2.89 -16.44
C LYS A 129 2.50 -3.99 -15.96
N TYR A 130 2.40 -4.19 -14.65
CA TYR A 130 1.64 -5.29 -14.04
C TYR A 130 0.41 -4.76 -13.34
N SER A 131 -0.67 -5.56 -13.32
CA SER A 131 -1.84 -5.18 -12.53
C SER A 131 -1.56 -5.32 -11.03
N SER A 132 -2.22 -4.49 -10.23
CA SER A 132 -2.09 -4.47 -8.78
C SER A 132 -2.44 -5.81 -8.15
N THR A 133 -3.47 -6.49 -8.67
CA THR A 133 -3.85 -7.85 -8.27
C THR A 133 -2.70 -8.84 -8.46
N VAL A 134 -1.98 -8.78 -9.59
CA VAL A 134 -0.85 -9.67 -9.88
C VAL A 134 0.32 -9.39 -8.94
N LEU A 135 0.62 -8.11 -8.69
CA LEU A 135 1.68 -7.70 -7.77
C LEU A 135 1.39 -8.13 -6.32
N ILE A 136 0.14 -7.93 -5.85
CA ILE A 136 -0.33 -8.38 -4.53
C ILE A 136 -0.32 -9.91 -4.44
N GLY A 137 -0.77 -10.60 -5.49
CA GLY A 137 -0.75 -12.05 -5.60
C GLY A 137 0.68 -12.61 -5.54
N THR A 138 1.63 -11.95 -6.18
CA THR A 138 3.06 -12.32 -6.15
C THR A 138 3.63 -12.21 -4.74
N MET A 139 3.40 -11.08 -4.05
CA MET A 139 3.82 -10.91 -2.65
C MET A 139 3.19 -11.98 -1.73
N SER A 140 1.92 -12.30 -1.97
CA SER A 140 1.19 -13.34 -1.22
C SER A 140 1.76 -14.73 -1.50
N SER A 141 2.22 -14.99 -2.72
CA SER A 141 2.90 -16.24 -3.08
C SER A 141 4.22 -16.39 -2.33
N TYR A 142 5.06 -15.34 -2.24
CA TYR A 142 6.29 -15.39 -1.45
C TYR A 142 6.02 -15.61 0.04
N LYS A 143 4.98 -14.97 0.58
CA LYS A 143 4.51 -15.22 1.95
C LYS A 143 4.13 -16.69 2.14
N ASN A 144 3.38 -17.28 1.21
CA ASN A 144 2.92 -18.66 1.33
C ASN A 144 4.06 -19.67 1.22
N ASP A 145 5.00 -19.47 0.29
CA ASP A 145 6.21 -20.31 0.16
C ASP A 145 7.01 -20.32 1.47
N ALA A 146 7.18 -19.14 2.08
CA ALA A 146 7.81 -18.99 3.39
C ALA A 146 7.04 -19.71 4.51
N ILE A 147 5.71 -19.56 4.58
CA ILE A 147 4.88 -20.24 5.59
C ILE A 147 4.99 -21.75 5.46
N THR A 148 4.99 -22.30 4.24
CA THR A 148 5.18 -23.74 4.02
C THR A 148 6.53 -24.18 4.57
N ALA A 149 7.62 -23.49 4.23
CA ALA A 149 8.95 -23.83 4.74
C ALA A 149 9.06 -23.72 6.28
N ILE A 150 8.40 -22.74 6.90
CA ILE A 150 8.33 -22.61 8.36
C ILE A 150 7.57 -23.80 8.96
N LYS A 151 6.40 -24.15 8.41
CA LYS A 151 5.60 -25.28 8.91
C LYS A 151 6.32 -26.62 8.78
N ASP A 152 7.00 -26.85 7.66
CA ASP A 152 7.77 -28.06 7.42
C ASP A 152 8.91 -28.18 8.44
N GLN A 153 9.59 -27.06 8.71
CA GLN A 153 10.65 -26.97 9.70
C GLN A 153 10.12 -27.20 11.13
N GLN A 154 8.99 -26.59 11.50
CA GLN A 154 8.33 -26.77 12.78
C GLN A 154 7.80 -28.21 12.99
N ALA A 155 7.31 -28.85 11.93
CA ALA A 155 6.90 -30.25 11.98
C ALA A 155 8.10 -31.17 12.23
N ALA A 156 9.23 -30.93 11.55
CA ALA A 156 10.46 -31.68 11.75
C ALA A 156 10.99 -31.52 13.18
N GLU A 157 11.06 -30.29 13.70
CA GLU A 157 11.45 -30.02 15.09
C GLU A 157 10.59 -30.77 16.11
N LYS A 158 9.28 -30.77 15.89
CA LYS A 158 8.35 -31.48 16.78
C LYS A 158 8.65 -32.97 16.78
N THR A 159 8.82 -33.58 15.61
CA THR A 159 9.18 -35.00 15.51
C THR A 159 10.53 -35.30 16.15
N PHE A 160 11.55 -34.48 15.91
CA PHE A 160 12.87 -34.67 16.53
C PHE A 160 12.80 -34.53 18.06
N LEU A 161 12.05 -33.55 18.56
CA LEU A 161 11.89 -33.36 19.99
C LEU A 161 11.10 -34.51 20.63
N GLN A 162 10.03 -34.99 19.99
CA GLN A 162 9.30 -36.17 20.45
C GLN A 162 10.22 -37.40 20.56
N ASN A 163 11.04 -37.64 19.53
CA ASN A 163 11.98 -38.76 19.52
C ASN A 163 13.06 -38.59 20.60
N ALA A 164 13.62 -37.38 20.75
CA ALA A 164 14.61 -37.08 21.76
C ALA A 164 14.06 -37.30 23.18
N LEU A 165 12.86 -36.78 23.45
CA LEU A 165 12.17 -36.95 24.74
C LEU A 165 11.78 -38.41 25.03
N GLY A 166 11.56 -39.23 23.99
CA GLY A 166 11.27 -40.66 24.10
C GLY A 166 12.50 -41.56 24.21
N SER A 167 13.71 -41.02 24.03
CA SER A 167 14.94 -41.81 24.13
C SER A 167 15.17 -42.32 25.56
N SER A 168 15.70 -43.54 25.71
CA SER A 168 15.85 -44.17 27.04
C SER A 168 16.68 -43.32 28.01
N GLU A 169 17.71 -42.64 27.52
CA GLU A 169 18.57 -41.76 28.30
C GLU A 169 17.80 -40.53 28.81
N VAL A 170 17.07 -39.83 27.93
CA VAL A 170 16.30 -38.63 28.28
C VAL A 170 15.11 -38.98 29.17
N VAL A 171 14.46 -40.12 28.96
CA VAL A 171 13.38 -40.60 29.85
C VAL A 171 13.92 -40.83 31.27
N LYS A 172 15.07 -41.50 31.43
CA LYS A 172 15.69 -41.70 32.76
C LYS A 172 16.08 -40.36 33.41
N ALA A 173 16.63 -39.43 32.63
CA ALA A 173 16.97 -38.11 33.12
C ALA A 173 15.71 -37.31 33.56
N LEU A 174 14.61 -37.42 32.81
CA LEU A 174 13.31 -36.86 33.19
C LEU A 174 12.75 -37.52 34.45
N GLU A 175 12.80 -38.86 34.58
CA GLU A 175 12.36 -39.58 35.79
C GLU A 175 13.10 -39.06 37.03
N ALA A 176 14.42 -38.87 36.94
CA ALA A 176 15.24 -38.34 38.03
C ALA A 176 14.96 -36.86 38.32
N THR A 177 14.57 -36.07 37.32
CA THR A 177 14.32 -34.63 37.46
C THR A 177 12.93 -34.31 37.99
N VAL A 178 11.89 -34.98 37.47
CA VAL A 178 10.49 -34.66 37.77
C VAL A 178 9.75 -35.72 38.58
N GLY A 179 10.28 -36.94 38.67
CA GLY A 179 9.60 -38.10 39.25
C GLY A 179 8.97 -38.98 38.17
N LYS A 180 8.98 -40.30 38.39
CA LYS A 180 8.54 -41.31 37.40
C LYS A 180 7.09 -41.14 36.95
N ASP A 181 6.20 -40.77 37.87
CA ASP A 181 4.78 -40.52 37.63
C ASP A 181 4.52 -39.22 36.84
N LYS A 182 5.51 -38.32 36.75
CA LYS A 182 5.37 -37.01 36.09
C LYS A 182 6.02 -36.92 34.71
N VAL A 183 6.75 -37.94 34.26
CA VAL A 183 7.49 -37.90 32.98
C VAL A 183 6.60 -37.57 31.79
N LYS A 184 5.48 -38.29 31.65
CA LYS A 184 4.56 -38.08 30.52
C LYS A 184 4.00 -36.66 30.51
N ALA A 185 3.58 -36.16 31.66
CA ALA A 185 3.10 -34.79 31.81
C ALA A 185 4.18 -33.74 31.48
N ALA A 186 5.44 -34.01 31.85
CA ALA A 186 6.57 -33.14 31.51
C ALA A 186 6.84 -33.13 30.00
N GLN A 187 6.83 -34.30 29.34
CA GLN A 187 6.99 -34.40 27.89
C GLN A 187 5.86 -33.67 27.16
N GLU A 188 4.61 -33.87 27.56
CA GLU A 188 3.45 -33.17 27.01
C GLU A 188 3.54 -31.66 27.22
N ALA A 189 3.98 -31.20 28.39
CA ALA A 189 4.16 -29.77 28.67
C ALA A 189 5.27 -29.13 27.82
N ILE A 190 6.39 -29.82 27.59
CA ILE A 190 7.46 -29.36 26.70
C ILE A 190 6.93 -29.26 25.26
N LEU A 191 6.26 -30.31 24.75
CA LEU A 191 5.72 -30.31 23.39
C LEU A 191 4.64 -29.25 23.18
N ALA A 192 3.76 -29.05 24.16
CA ALA A 192 2.73 -28.02 24.11
C ALA A 192 3.34 -26.61 24.10
N ASP A 193 4.42 -26.38 24.84
CA ASP A 193 5.11 -25.09 24.83
C ASP A 193 5.88 -24.84 23.53
N LEU A 194 6.45 -25.89 22.91
CA LEU A 194 7.01 -25.82 21.56
C LEU A 194 5.92 -25.43 20.53
N ASP A 195 4.77 -26.11 20.55
CA ASP A 195 3.64 -25.80 19.66
C ASP A 195 3.16 -24.35 19.83
N ASN A 196 3.08 -23.86 21.07
CA ASN A 196 2.75 -22.47 21.35
C ASN A 196 3.81 -21.50 20.81
N GLY A 197 5.09 -21.84 20.93
CA GLY A 197 6.19 -21.07 20.35
C GLY A 197 6.14 -21.02 18.82
N HIS A 198 5.89 -22.16 18.18
CA HIS A 198 5.70 -22.29 16.74
C HIS A 198 4.55 -21.42 16.23
N GLN A 199 3.41 -21.44 16.92
CA GLN A 199 2.27 -20.61 16.59
C GLN A 199 2.61 -19.12 16.70
N LYS A 200 3.27 -18.68 17.77
CA LYS A 200 3.70 -17.28 17.94
C LYS A 200 4.65 -16.82 16.84
N GLN A 201 5.58 -17.67 16.41
CA GLN A 201 6.50 -17.38 15.29
C GLN A 201 5.73 -17.22 13.97
N LEU A 202 4.79 -18.11 13.69
CA LEU A 202 3.92 -18.03 12.51
C LEU A 202 3.04 -16.77 12.54
N ASP A 203 2.46 -16.43 13.69
CA ASP A 203 1.64 -15.24 13.86
C ASP A 203 2.46 -13.97 13.63
N PHE A 204 3.66 -13.89 14.20
CA PHE A 204 4.59 -12.79 13.98
C PHE A 204 4.94 -12.63 12.50
N PHE A 205 5.33 -13.72 11.82
CA PHE A 205 5.62 -13.69 10.39
C PHE A 205 4.39 -13.27 9.57
N ASN A 206 3.22 -13.80 9.89
CA ASN A 206 1.96 -13.45 9.24
C ASN A 206 1.62 -11.97 9.42
N GLU A 207 1.83 -11.41 10.60
CA GLU A 207 1.57 -10.00 10.88
C GLU A 207 2.47 -9.09 10.02
N GLU A 208 3.79 -9.30 10.05
CA GLU A 208 4.76 -8.49 9.31
C GLU A 208 4.56 -8.57 7.79
N THR A 209 4.30 -9.76 7.26
CA THR A 209 4.01 -9.93 5.82
C THR A 209 2.66 -9.36 5.43
N SER A 210 1.65 -9.44 6.29
CA SER A 210 0.33 -8.85 6.02
C SER A 210 0.37 -7.31 6.06
N LYS A 211 1.24 -6.69 6.87
CA LYS A 211 1.50 -5.24 6.81
C LYS A 211 2.01 -4.84 5.42
N SER A 212 2.96 -5.60 4.87
CA SER A 212 3.49 -5.35 3.52
C SER A 212 2.42 -5.49 2.42
N ILE A 213 1.56 -6.52 2.50
CA ILE A 213 0.43 -6.68 1.57
C ILE A 213 -0.57 -5.52 1.70
N LYS A 214 -0.88 -5.07 2.92
CA LYS A 214 -1.76 -3.91 3.15
C LYS A 214 -1.19 -2.62 2.57
N ILE A 215 0.13 -2.44 2.57
CA ILE A 215 0.78 -1.29 1.92
C ILE A 215 0.52 -1.34 0.41
N LEU A 216 0.70 -2.50 -0.24
CA LEU A 216 0.38 -2.67 -1.66
C LEU A 216 -1.09 -2.38 -1.97
N GLN A 217 -2.01 -2.89 -1.14
CA GLN A 217 -3.44 -2.65 -1.29
C GLN A 217 -3.79 -1.16 -1.19
N LYS A 218 -3.23 -0.44 -0.21
CA LYS A 218 -3.40 1.02 -0.08
C LYS A 218 -2.85 1.79 -1.28
N ALA A 219 -1.69 1.37 -1.80
CA ALA A 219 -1.11 1.99 -2.98
C ALA A 219 -1.95 1.70 -4.25
N ALA A 220 -2.52 0.50 -4.37
CA ALA A 220 -3.47 0.15 -5.42
C ALA A 220 -4.76 0.98 -5.33
N GLN A 221 -5.29 1.19 -4.12
CA GLN A 221 -6.44 2.05 -3.87
C GLN A 221 -6.19 3.49 -4.32
N ALA A 222 -5.03 4.05 -3.96
CA ALA A 222 -4.65 5.41 -4.38
C ALA A 222 -4.55 5.52 -5.91
N LYS A 223 -4.04 4.49 -6.59
CA LYS A 223 -4.01 4.44 -8.06
C LYS A 223 -5.38 4.24 -8.70
N ALA A 224 -6.27 3.47 -8.09
CA ALA A 224 -7.65 3.35 -8.54
C ALA A 224 -8.38 4.71 -8.50
N ASP A 225 -8.14 5.47 -7.43
CA ASP A 225 -8.66 6.82 -7.25
C ASP A 225 -8.19 7.77 -8.37
N GLU A 226 -6.88 7.81 -8.62
CA GLU A 226 -6.26 8.60 -9.69
C GLU A 226 -6.78 8.19 -11.09
N PHE A 227 -6.81 6.89 -11.35
CA PHE A 227 -7.30 6.31 -12.60
C PHE A 227 -8.75 6.68 -12.88
N ALA A 228 -9.62 6.65 -11.87
CA ALA A 228 -11.03 7.00 -12.02
C ALA A 228 -11.19 8.45 -12.52
N LEU A 229 -10.35 9.38 -12.06
CA LEU A 229 -10.37 10.75 -12.55
C LEU A 229 -9.87 10.85 -14.00
N VAL A 230 -8.76 10.18 -14.34
CA VAL A 230 -8.25 10.16 -15.73
C VAL A 230 -9.29 9.57 -16.69
N ALA A 231 -9.94 8.46 -16.30
CA ALA A 231 -11.01 7.84 -17.08
C ALA A 231 -12.21 8.77 -17.24
N HIS A 232 -12.58 9.50 -16.20
CA HIS A 232 -13.63 10.52 -16.28
C HIS A 232 -13.27 11.63 -17.28
N LEU A 233 -12.05 12.16 -17.21
CA LEU A 233 -11.57 13.19 -18.14
C LEU A 233 -11.60 12.68 -19.60
N ALA A 234 -11.14 11.46 -19.84
CA ALA A 234 -11.17 10.83 -21.17
C ALA A 234 -12.60 10.70 -21.71
N LYS A 235 -13.57 10.38 -20.84
CA LYS A 235 -14.97 10.16 -21.22
C LYS A 235 -15.75 11.46 -21.42
N LYS A 236 -15.60 12.44 -20.53
CA LYS A 236 -16.44 13.64 -20.50
C LYS A 236 -15.92 14.79 -21.36
N LEU A 237 -14.62 14.84 -21.65
CA LEU A 237 -14.06 15.88 -22.51
C LEU A 237 -14.30 15.56 -23.99
N SER A 238 -14.51 16.59 -24.82
CA SER A 238 -14.64 16.44 -26.26
C SER A 238 -13.34 15.92 -26.89
N SER A 239 -13.43 15.21 -28.03
CA SER A 239 -12.25 14.70 -28.76
C SER A 239 -11.29 15.81 -29.23
N SER A 240 -11.78 17.06 -29.35
CA SER A 240 -10.96 18.22 -29.67
C SER A 240 -10.19 18.79 -28.46
N ASN A 241 -10.56 18.42 -27.23
CA ASN A 241 -9.94 18.93 -26.02
C ASN A 241 -8.50 18.41 -25.86
N ALA A 242 -7.57 19.32 -25.51
CA ALA A 242 -6.15 19.00 -25.40
C ALA A 242 -5.83 17.93 -24.34
N THR A 243 -6.52 17.94 -23.19
CA THR A 243 -6.35 16.91 -22.15
C THR A 243 -6.73 15.53 -22.68
N ARG A 244 -7.85 15.45 -23.39
CA ARG A 244 -8.30 14.17 -23.96
C ARG A 244 -7.30 13.64 -24.99
N LYS A 245 -6.84 14.51 -25.90
CA LYS A 245 -5.78 14.14 -26.86
C LYS A 245 -4.52 13.66 -26.16
N LYS A 246 -4.11 14.33 -25.07
CA LYS A 246 -2.95 13.92 -24.28
C LYS A 246 -3.13 12.54 -23.64
N ILE A 247 -4.32 12.26 -23.11
CA ILE A 247 -4.66 10.93 -22.59
C ILE A 247 -4.58 9.88 -23.71
N GLU A 248 -5.10 10.18 -24.89
CA GLU A 248 -5.07 9.29 -26.06
C GLU A 248 -3.63 9.03 -26.53
N GLU A 249 -2.78 10.05 -26.61
CA GLU A 249 -1.35 9.94 -26.93
C GLU A 249 -0.60 9.06 -25.92
N LEU A 250 -0.80 9.31 -24.62
CA LEU A 250 -0.17 8.53 -23.55
C LEU A 250 -0.66 7.08 -23.56
N ALA A 251 -1.95 6.84 -23.82
CA ALA A 251 -2.52 5.50 -23.94
C ALA A 251 -1.88 4.71 -25.10
N ILE A 252 -1.64 5.37 -26.24
CA ILE A 252 -0.96 4.77 -27.39
C ILE A 252 0.49 4.43 -27.04
N LYS A 253 1.24 5.38 -26.49
CA LYS A 253 2.63 5.17 -26.07
C LYS A 253 2.75 4.01 -25.07
N ASN A 254 1.91 4.01 -24.04
CA ASN A 254 1.93 2.97 -23.01
C ASN A 254 1.53 1.60 -23.57
N LYS A 255 0.68 1.53 -24.59
CA LYS A 255 0.38 0.26 -25.28
C LYS A 255 1.63 -0.32 -25.96
N GLU A 256 2.51 0.52 -26.50
CA GLU A 256 3.78 0.11 -27.10
C GLU A 256 4.79 -0.33 -26.03
N ASP A 257 4.89 0.42 -24.93
CA ASP A 257 5.83 0.16 -23.84
C ASP A 257 5.45 -1.08 -23.00
N PHE A 258 4.16 -1.43 -22.92
CA PHE A 258 3.65 -2.55 -22.10
C PHE A 258 3.17 -3.77 -22.91
N SER A 259 3.29 -3.77 -24.24
CA SER A 259 3.00 -4.95 -25.06
C SER A 259 4.18 -5.92 -25.06
N ASP A 260 3.93 -7.18 -24.67
CA ASP A 260 4.92 -8.27 -24.84
C ASP A 260 5.18 -8.58 -26.33
N ASN A 261 4.32 -8.09 -27.24
CA ASN A 261 4.53 -8.09 -28.68
C ASN A 261 4.99 -6.69 -29.14
N LYS A 262 6.30 -6.45 -29.10
CA LYS A 262 6.91 -5.35 -29.87
C LYS A 262 6.73 -5.66 -31.36
N GLY A 263 5.79 -5.00 -32.05
CA GLY A 263 5.74 -5.03 -33.52
C GLY A 263 4.38 -5.24 -34.22
N LYS A 264 3.22 -5.14 -33.54
CA LYS A 264 1.92 -5.13 -34.25
C LYS A 264 1.06 -3.93 -33.85
N THR A 265 1.17 -2.86 -34.62
CA THR A 265 0.34 -1.66 -34.49
C THR A 265 -0.92 -1.83 -35.31
N THR A 266 -2.00 -2.31 -34.69
CA THR A 266 -3.35 -2.10 -35.21
C THR A 266 -4.02 -1.01 -34.37
N ILE A 267 -4.29 0.13 -35.02
CA ILE A 267 -5.05 1.24 -34.44
C ILE A 267 -6.53 0.94 -34.67
N SER A 268 -7.26 0.64 -33.59
CA SER A 268 -8.72 0.66 -33.60
C SER A 268 -9.19 1.66 -32.56
N THR A 269 -9.45 2.89 -32.98
CA THR A 269 -10.27 3.82 -32.19
C THR A 269 -11.72 3.39 -32.37
N LYS A 270 -12.22 2.51 -31.49
CA LYS A 270 -13.68 2.37 -31.36
C LYS A 270 -14.20 3.70 -30.84
N ALA A 271 -15.25 4.24 -31.46
CA ALA A 271 -15.85 5.53 -31.15
C ALA A 271 -16.40 5.67 -29.72
N ASN A 272 -16.26 4.64 -28.88
CA ASN A 272 -16.94 4.50 -27.59
C ASN A 272 -16.06 4.84 -26.37
N GLY A 273 -14.83 5.33 -26.55
CA GLY A 273 -14.00 5.79 -25.42
C GLY A 273 -13.32 4.70 -24.59
N ASP A 274 -13.19 3.48 -25.14
CA ASP A 274 -12.39 2.40 -24.52
C ASP A 274 -10.89 2.60 -24.80
N PHE A 275 -10.26 3.46 -24.01
CA PHE A 275 -8.82 3.64 -24.00
C PHE A 275 -8.16 2.68 -23.00
N ASN A 276 -6.95 2.20 -23.31
CA ASN A 276 -6.10 1.57 -22.31
C ASN A 276 -5.41 2.68 -21.51
N LEU A 277 -5.85 2.90 -20.28
CA LEU A 277 -5.34 3.97 -19.42
C LEU A 277 -4.21 3.48 -18.50
N ARG A 278 -3.70 2.26 -18.71
CA ARG A 278 -2.60 1.68 -17.94
C ARG A 278 -1.39 2.62 -17.96
N GLY A 279 -0.86 2.92 -16.78
CA GLY A 279 0.34 3.74 -16.61
C GLY A 279 0.15 5.25 -16.82
N ILE A 280 -1.07 5.75 -16.98
CA ILE A 280 -1.34 7.19 -17.07
C ILE A 280 -1.59 7.75 -15.67
N SER A 281 -0.80 8.73 -15.27
CA SER A 281 -0.96 9.49 -14.02
C SER A 281 -1.50 10.90 -14.29
N LEU A 282 -2.10 11.54 -13.28
CA LEU A 282 -2.49 12.95 -13.33
C LEU A 282 -1.28 13.86 -13.57
N ALA A 283 -0.14 13.53 -12.96
CA ALA A 283 1.11 14.24 -13.19
C ALA A 283 1.57 14.18 -14.65
N ALA A 284 1.37 13.05 -15.34
CA ALA A 284 1.74 12.90 -16.76
C ALA A 284 0.85 13.72 -17.71
N LEU A 285 -0.33 14.14 -17.26
CA LEU A 285 -1.21 15.03 -18.05
C LEU A 285 -0.68 16.47 -18.10
N GLY A 286 0.10 16.88 -17.09
CA GLY A 286 0.54 18.27 -16.94
C GLY A 286 -0.66 19.21 -16.80
N ASN A 287 -0.81 20.12 -17.75
CA ASN A 287 -1.93 21.06 -17.76
C ASN A 287 -3.24 20.36 -18.18
N ILE A 288 -4.32 20.63 -17.44
CA ILE A 288 -5.64 20.04 -17.71
C ILE A 288 -6.55 21.13 -18.27
N ASN A 289 -6.93 20.99 -19.53
CA ASN A 289 -8.01 21.78 -20.14
C ASN A 289 -9.37 21.20 -19.73
N THR A 290 -10.15 21.99 -19.01
CA THR A 290 -11.46 21.61 -18.48
C THR A 290 -12.54 21.62 -19.57
N ALA A 291 -13.73 21.09 -19.24
CA ALA A 291 -14.88 21.10 -20.15
C ALA A 291 -15.39 22.51 -20.46
N THR A 292 -15.13 23.48 -19.57
CA THR A 292 -15.53 24.88 -19.72
C THR A 292 -14.54 25.69 -20.57
N GLY A 293 -13.43 25.07 -21.00
CA GLY A 293 -12.38 25.69 -21.80
C GLY A 293 -11.28 26.39 -20.99
N GLN A 294 -11.29 26.30 -19.66
CA GLN A 294 -10.20 26.81 -18.83
C GLN A 294 -9.04 25.83 -18.77
N THR A 295 -7.84 26.34 -18.52
CA THR A 295 -6.64 25.51 -18.31
C THR A 295 -6.26 25.54 -16.84
N LEU A 296 -6.21 24.35 -16.22
CA LEU A 296 -5.58 24.12 -14.94
C LEU A 296 -4.08 23.92 -15.20
N VAL A 297 -3.26 24.86 -14.77
CA VAL A 297 -1.81 24.81 -14.90
C VAL A 297 -1.25 23.99 -13.74
N SER A 298 -0.54 22.91 -14.03
CA SER A 298 0.15 22.12 -13.00
C SER A 298 1.52 22.73 -12.72
N ASN A 299 1.81 22.98 -11.45
CA ASN A 299 3.08 23.54 -10.99
C ASN A 299 4.01 22.42 -10.49
N ALA A 300 5.31 22.69 -10.46
CA ALA A 300 6.33 21.72 -10.05
C ALA A 300 6.23 21.28 -8.58
N ASP A 301 5.59 22.09 -7.73
CA ASP A 301 5.32 21.80 -6.33
C ASP A 301 4.06 20.93 -6.12
N GLY A 302 3.40 20.51 -7.19
CA GLY A 302 2.16 19.73 -7.15
C GLY A 302 0.90 20.57 -6.94
N SER A 303 1.01 21.89 -6.90
CA SER A 303 -0.14 22.79 -6.89
C SER A 303 -0.75 22.96 -8.29
N TYR A 304 -2.00 23.42 -8.34
CA TYR A 304 -2.68 23.77 -9.58
C TYR A 304 -3.13 25.23 -9.54
N THR A 305 -2.98 25.93 -10.66
CA THR A 305 -3.45 27.30 -10.83
C THR A 305 -4.49 27.35 -11.95
N ILE A 306 -5.57 28.09 -11.74
CA ILE A 306 -6.56 28.40 -12.78
C ILE A 306 -6.74 29.91 -12.88
N ASN A 307 -6.67 30.43 -14.11
CA ASN A 307 -6.89 31.85 -14.38
C ASN A 307 -8.30 32.05 -14.94
N PHE A 308 -9.20 32.64 -14.16
CA PHE A 308 -10.54 32.96 -14.64
C PHE A 308 -10.50 34.22 -15.51
N SER A 309 -10.92 34.09 -16.79
CA SER A 309 -11.03 35.23 -17.71
C SER A 309 -11.93 36.34 -17.16
N ARG A 310 -11.67 37.60 -17.52
CA ARG A 310 -12.56 38.73 -17.15
C ARG A 310 -13.94 38.54 -17.76
N HIS A 311 -14.98 38.99 -17.07
CA HIS A 311 -16.38 38.85 -17.49
C HIS A 311 -16.65 39.40 -18.90
N ILE A 312 -15.97 40.49 -19.26
CA ILE A 312 -16.11 41.19 -20.55
C ILE A 312 -15.56 40.36 -21.72
N THR A 313 -14.51 39.58 -21.51
CA THR A 313 -13.82 38.82 -22.56
C THR A 313 -14.37 37.40 -22.74
N SER A 314 -15.29 36.96 -21.88
CA SER A 314 -15.86 35.61 -21.92
C SER A 314 -17.31 35.59 -21.42
N PRO A 315 -18.24 36.30 -22.09
CA PRO A 315 -19.64 36.39 -21.65
C PRO A 315 -20.35 35.03 -21.61
N LEU A 316 -19.99 34.08 -22.48
CA LEU A 316 -20.54 32.72 -22.47
C LEU A 316 -20.09 31.89 -21.25
N TYR A 317 -18.92 32.19 -20.68
CA TYR A 317 -18.42 31.51 -19.47
C TYR A 317 -19.20 31.92 -18.22
N TYR A 318 -19.73 33.16 -18.20
CA TYR A 318 -20.48 33.74 -17.09
C TYR A 318 -21.99 33.88 -17.36
N GLY A 319 -22.44 33.56 -18.56
CA GLY A 319 -23.82 33.79 -19.02
C GLY A 319 -24.83 32.72 -18.66
N ASP A 320 -24.42 31.61 -18.03
CA ASP A 320 -25.36 30.62 -17.52
C ASP A 320 -25.99 31.11 -16.20
N LEU A 321 -27.29 31.39 -16.26
CA LEU A 321 -28.15 31.79 -15.14
C LEU A 321 -28.58 30.61 -14.26
N SER A 322 -28.16 29.38 -14.57
CA SER A 322 -28.36 28.26 -13.67
C SER A 322 -27.49 28.40 -12.41
N THR A 323 -27.96 27.87 -11.28
CA THR A 323 -27.40 28.02 -9.92
C THR A 323 -25.97 27.45 -9.72
N ARG A 324 -25.28 27.03 -10.80
CA ARG A 324 -23.90 26.54 -10.77
C ARG A 324 -23.08 27.25 -11.84
N SER A 325 -22.22 28.17 -11.42
CA SER A 325 -21.31 28.85 -12.36
C SER A 325 -20.22 27.87 -12.86
N ASN A 326 -19.84 27.98 -14.14
CA ASN A 326 -18.72 27.23 -14.73
C ASN A 326 -17.45 27.26 -13.85
N ALA A 327 -17.19 28.39 -13.19
CA ALA A 327 -16.09 28.54 -12.24
C ALA A 327 -16.14 27.54 -11.07
N THR A 328 -17.31 27.27 -10.51
CA THR A 328 -17.47 26.27 -9.43
C THR A 328 -17.17 24.87 -9.94
N ALA A 329 -17.59 24.53 -11.17
CA ALA A 329 -17.29 23.22 -11.76
C ALA A 329 -15.79 23.02 -11.99
N ASP A 330 -15.09 24.07 -12.47
CA ASP A 330 -13.63 24.04 -12.65
C ASP A 330 -12.89 23.93 -11.31
N MET A 331 -13.35 24.65 -10.28
CA MET A 331 -12.81 24.55 -8.92
C MET A 331 -13.03 23.15 -8.32
N ILE A 332 -14.19 22.52 -8.56
CA ILE A 332 -14.46 21.15 -8.12
C ILE A 332 -13.50 20.18 -8.80
N LEU A 333 -13.26 20.34 -10.11
CA LEU A 333 -12.32 19.50 -10.84
C LEU A 333 -10.89 19.64 -10.28
N LEU A 334 -10.44 20.88 -10.02
CA LEU A 334 -9.14 21.16 -9.41
C LEU A 334 -9.01 20.50 -8.03
N ALA A 335 -9.99 20.72 -7.15
CA ALA A 335 -9.99 20.11 -5.83
C ALA A 335 -10.02 18.58 -5.90
N THR A 336 -10.81 18.02 -6.83
CA THR A 336 -10.88 16.57 -7.04
C THR A 336 -9.53 16.01 -7.51
N ALA A 337 -8.83 16.71 -8.41
CA ALA A 337 -7.50 16.34 -8.87
C ALA A 337 -6.49 16.29 -7.71
N LEU A 338 -6.48 17.32 -6.86
CA LEU A 338 -5.64 17.32 -5.65
C LEU A 338 -6.00 16.18 -4.69
N ARG A 339 -7.28 15.96 -4.40
CA ARG A 339 -7.69 14.86 -3.49
C ARG A 339 -7.29 13.49 -4.05
N LYS A 340 -7.57 13.23 -5.32
CA LYS A 340 -7.25 11.97 -6.00
C LYS A 340 -5.74 11.79 -6.22
N GLY A 341 -4.98 12.89 -6.25
CA GLY A 341 -3.52 12.93 -6.11
C GLY A 341 -2.98 12.69 -4.69
N ASN A 342 -3.83 12.22 -3.75
CA ASN A 342 -3.49 11.87 -2.37
C ASN A 342 -3.15 13.07 -1.45
N HIS A 343 -3.58 14.28 -1.79
CA HIS A 343 -3.49 15.43 -0.88
C HIS A 343 -4.58 15.35 0.20
N LYS A 344 -4.19 15.56 1.46
CA LYS A 344 -5.09 15.49 2.64
C LYS A 344 -5.67 16.84 3.04
N THR A 345 -5.05 17.92 2.58
CA THR A 345 -5.39 19.32 2.86
C THR A 345 -5.40 20.10 1.56
N ILE A 346 -6.17 21.18 1.52
CA ILE A 346 -6.24 22.06 0.37
C ILE A 346 -6.22 23.51 0.83
N THR A 347 -5.41 24.32 0.15
CA THR A 347 -5.44 25.78 0.23
C THR A 347 -5.87 26.32 -1.11
N MET A 348 -6.96 27.09 -1.17
CA MET A 348 -7.38 27.79 -2.39
C MET A 348 -7.13 29.29 -2.25
N GLU A 349 -6.30 29.82 -3.14
CA GLU A 349 -6.02 31.25 -3.24
C GLU A 349 -6.97 31.92 -4.24
N VAL A 350 -7.64 32.97 -3.78
CA VAL A 350 -8.64 33.73 -4.52
C VAL A 350 -8.21 35.19 -4.53
N ASN A 351 -7.49 35.57 -5.59
CA ASN A 351 -6.90 36.91 -5.74
C ASN A 351 -7.64 37.68 -6.83
N PHE A 352 -8.59 38.55 -6.43
CA PHE A 352 -9.37 39.40 -7.33
C PHE A 352 -9.32 40.86 -6.86
N SER A 353 -9.12 41.79 -7.80
CA SER A 353 -9.11 43.23 -7.51
C SER A 353 -10.47 43.74 -7.03
N ASP A 354 -11.56 43.13 -7.51
CA ASP A 354 -12.92 43.38 -7.04
C ASP A 354 -13.20 42.55 -5.79
N LYS A 355 -13.46 43.23 -4.67
CA LYS A 355 -13.69 42.63 -3.36
C LYS A 355 -14.97 41.78 -3.31
N GLU A 356 -16.06 42.22 -3.93
CA GLU A 356 -17.33 41.47 -3.89
C GLU A 356 -17.20 40.18 -4.72
N LEU A 357 -16.54 40.27 -5.87
CA LEU A 357 -16.23 39.10 -6.68
C LEU A 357 -15.26 38.16 -5.96
N ALA A 358 -14.25 38.69 -5.27
CA ALA A 358 -13.32 37.89 -4.45
C ALA A 358 -14.06 37.09 -3.38
N GLU A 359 -14.95 37.75 -2.62
CA GLU A 359 -15.77 37.10 -1.59
C GLU A 359 -16.69 36.03 -2.20
N LYS A 360 -17.37 36.33 -3.32
CA LYS A 360 -18.21 35.34 -4.02
C LYS A 360 -17.41 34.11 -4.49
N ARG A 361 -16.21 34.32 -5.04
CA ARG A 361 -15.34 33.22 -5.50
C ARG A 361 -14.76 32.43 -4.33
N ALA A 362 -14.50 33.07 -3.19
CA ALA A 362 -14.06 32.40 -1.96
C ALA A 362 -15.13 31.45 -1.41
N LEU A 363 -16.40 31.86 -1.42
CA LEU A 363 -17.52 30.97 -1.05
C LEU A 363 -17.62 29.76 -1.98
N GLN A 364 -17.47 29.97 -3.29
CA GLN A 364 -17.50 28.90 -4.28
C GLN A 364 -16.28 27.97 -4.20
N ALA A 365 -15.10 28.51 -3.87
CA ALA A 365 -13.89 27.73 -3.63
C ALA A 365 -14.08 26.81 -2.43
N TYR A 366 -14.64 27.31 -1.33
CA TYR A 366 -14.98 26.48 -0.18
C TYR A 366 -16.02 25.40 -0.51
N GLU A 367 -17.11 25.77 -1.20
CA GLU A 367 -18.12 24.82 -1.70
C GLU A 367 -17.49 23.73 -2.58
N ALA A 368 -16.59 24.12 -3.49
CA ALA A 368 -15.89 23.19 -4.38
C ALA A 368 -15.01 22.20 -3.61
N CYS A 369 -14.30 22.67 -2.58
CA CYS A 369 -13.49 21.81 -1.72
C CYS A 369 -14.35 20.76 -0.98
N ILE A 370 -15.49 21.18 -0.41
CA ILE A 370 -16.43 20.28 0.27
C ILE A 370 -16.97 19.23 -0.71
N LYS A 371 -17.43 19.67 -1.89
CA LYS A 371 -17.97 18.78 -2.94
C LYS A 371 -16.93 17.83 -3.52
N ALA A 372 -15.67 18.25 -3.60
CA ALA A 372 -14.56 17.38 -3.98
C ALA A 372 -14.21 16.35 -2.88
N GLY A 373 -14.69 16.55 -1.65
CA GLY A 373 -14.54 15.63 -0.54
C GLY A 373 -13.40 15.94 0.42
N PHE A 374 -12.95 17.19 0.51
CA PHE A 374 -12.10 17.60 1.61
C PHE A 374 -12.93 17.81 2.89
N PRO A 375 -12.46 17.31 4.05
CA PRO A 375 -13.07 17.66 5.33
C PRO A 375 -12.93 19.17 5.59
N ALA A 376 -13.94 19.78 6.23
CA ALA A 376 -13.98 21.21 6.52
C ALA A 376 -12.78 21.69 7.35
N ASP A 377 -12.25 20.83 8.24
CA ASP A 377 -11.06 21.13 9.04
C ASP A 377 -9.73 21.06 8.27
N LYS A 378 -9.77 20.66 6.99
CA LYS A 378 -8.62 20.52 6.09
C LYS A 378 -8.65 21.52 4.92
N ILE A 379 -9.60 22.45 4.93
CA ILE A 379 -9.76 23.48 3.90
C ILE A 379 -9.29 24.81 4.44
N THR A 380 -8.42 25.46 3.66
CA THR A 380 -8.01 26.86 3.86
C THR A 380 -8.33 27.66 2.61
N ILE A 381 -8.94 28.83 2.77
CA ILE A 381 -9.25 29.76 1.68
C ILE A 381 -8.48 31.04 1.94
N MET A 382 -7.64 31.48 0.99
CA MET A 382 -6.96 32.76 1.06
C MET A 382 -7.62 33.75 0.11
N VAL A 383 -8.09 34.89 0.61
CA VAL A 383 -8.75 35.93 -0.20
C VAL A 383 -7.93 37.20 -0.09
N ASN A 384 -7.25 37.60 -1.17
CA ASN A 384 -6.41 38.80 -1.21
C ASN A 384 -5.47 38.90 0.03
N ASN A 385 -4.71 37.84 0.29
CA ASN A 385 -3.80 37.66 1.45
C ASN A 385 -4.46 37.53 2.83
N LYS A 386 -5.78 37.44 2.92
CA LYS A 386 -6.48 37.12 4.17
C LYS A 386 -6.83 35.63 4.24
N GLU A 387 -6.39 34.96 5.30
CA GLU A 387 -6.59 33.53 5.51
C GLU A 387 -7.90 33.20 6.24
N TYR A 388 -8.64 32.23 5.71
CA TYR A 388 -9.84 31.65 6.30
C TYR A 388 -9.68 30.14 6.44
N GLY A 389 -9.84 29.59 7.64
CA GLY A 389 -9.61 28.19 7.93
C GLY A 389 -10.19 27.76 9.28
N ALA A 390 -10.23 26.45 9.51
CA ALA A 390 -10.69 25.90 10.78
C ALA A 390 -9.65 26.01 11.91
N LYS A 391 -8.38 26.26 11.56
CA LYS A 391 -7.22 26.32 12.47
C LYS A 391 -6.28 27.48 12.10
N VAL A 392 -6.84 28.68 11.93
CA VAL A 392 -6.05 29.87 11.62
C VAL A 392 -5.59 30.53 12.92
N LYS A 393 -4.32 30.87 13.02
CA LYS A 393 -3.80 31.62 14.18
C LYS A 393 -4.18 33.09 14.04
N ASN A 394 -4.82 33.65 15.05
CA ASN A 394 -5.06 35.08 15.13
C ASN A 394 -3.77 35.85 15.50
N GLU A 395 -3.85 37.18 15.57
CA GLU A 395 -2.72 38.06 15.93
C GLU A 395 -2.11 37.75 17.31
N GLN A 396 -2.84 37.07 18.20
CA GLN A 396 -2.35 36.61 19.50
C GLN A 396 -1.81 35.16 19.47
N GLY A 397 -1.72 34.53 18.30
CA GLY A 397 -1.25 33.16 18.12
C GLY A 397 -2.26 32.07 18.51
N ILE A 398 -3.52 32.43 18.81
CA ILE A 398 -4.59 31.51 19.21
C ILE A 398 -5.23 30.92 17.94
N GLU A 399 -5.38 29.59 17.89
CA GLU A 399 -6.11 28.92 16.81
C GLU A 399 -7.62 29.24 16.89
N THR A 400 -8.16 29.75 15.80
CA THR A 400 -9.57 30.11 15.65
C THR A 400 -10.14 29.52 14.36
N ASN A 401 -11.43 29.21 14.39
CA ASN A 401 -12.20 28.91 13.19
C ASN A 401 -12.89 30.19 12.73
N ASN A 402 -12.37 30.80 11.67
CA ASN A 402 -12.90 32.04 11.12
C ASN A 402 -13.71 31.83 9.82
N ILE A 403 -13.86 30.58 9.34
CA ILE A 403 -14.68 30.28 8.16
C ILE A 403 -16.14 30.67 8.41
N SER A 404 -16.74 30.17 9.49
CA SER A 404 -18.16 30.44 9.75
C SER A 404 -18.41 31.88 10.14
N THR A 405 -17.54 32.44 10.99
CA THR A 405 -17.74 33.75 11.62
C THR A 405 -17.35 34.92 10.73
N GLU A 406 -16.45 34.72 9.76
CA GLU A 406 -15.98 35.79 8.89
C GLU A 406 -16.32 35.56 7.41
N LEU A 407 -15.90 34.43 6.81
CA LEU A 407 -16.14 34.17 5.38
C LEU A 407 -17.65 33.99 5.09
N PHE A 408 -18.34 33.23 5.95
CA PHE A 408 -19.78 32.95 5.82
C PHE A 408 -20.65 33.84 6.70
N LYS A 409 -20.14 34.97 7.22
CA LYS A 409 -20.89 35.85 8.15
C LYS A 409 -22.30 36.22 7.63
N ASN A 410 -22.41 36.49 6.34
CA ASN A 410 -23.66 36.87 5.65
C ASN A 410 -24.34 35.67 4.94
N HIS A 411 -23.78 34.47 5.06
CA HIS A 411 -24.19 33.27 4.33
C HIS A 411 -24.27 32.03 5.25
N GLN A 412 -24.75 32.23 6.49
CA GLN A 412 -24.80 31.14 7.49
C GLN A 412 -25.63 29.94 7.04
N SER A 413 -26.76 30.16 6.35
CA SER A 413 -27.59 29.07 5.82
C SER A 413 -26.81 28.20 4.84
N LEU A 414 -26.10 28.82 3.90
CA LEU A 414 -25.24 28.11 2.95
C LEU A 414 -24.15 27.31 3.67
N TYR A 415 -23.51 27.88 4.69
CA TYR A 415 -22.50 27.17 5.47
C TYR A 415 -23.06 25.90 6.16
N GLN A 416 -24.27 25.99 6.75
CA GLN A 416 -24.91 24.83 7.36
C GLN A 416 -25.28 23.76 6.33
N THR A 417 -25.76 24.17 5.15
CA THR A 417 -26.00 23.24 4.02
C THR A 417 -24.72 22.53 3.61
N LEU A 418 -23.61 23.26 3.44
CA LEU A 418 -22.32 22.67 3.08
C LEU A 418 -21.78 21.72 4.14
N LYS A 419 -22.01 21.98 5.43
CA LYS A 419 -21.68 21.02 6.51
C LYS A 419 -22.49 19.73 6.46
N GLN A 420 -23.76 19.80 6.05
CA GLN A 420 -24.58 18.60 5.86
C GLN A 420 -24.12 17.83 4.62
N GLU A 421 -23.84 18.55 3.53
CA GLU A 421 -23.30 17.98 2.29
C GLU A 421 -21.94 17.30 2.53
N GLU A 422 -21.05 17.93 3.30
CA GLU A 422 -19.77 17.35 3.71
C GLU A 422 -19.94 15.96 4.33
N LYS A 423 -20.84 15.81 5.31
CA LYS A 423 -21.08 14.51 5.96
C LYS A 423 -21.50 13.44 4.96
N GLN A 424 -22.37 13.81 4.02
CA GLN A 424 -22.85 12.89 2.99
C GLN A 424 -21.73 12.53 2.01
N VAL A 425 -20.95 13.51 1.54
CA VAL A 425 -19.81 13.30 0.65
C VAL A 425 -18.75 12.42 1.32
N GLN A 426 -18.40 12.68 2.58
CA GLN A 426 -17.45 11.86 3.33
C GLN A 426 -17.94 10.42 3.50
N LYS A 427 -19.24 10.22 3.80
CA LYS A 427 -19.84 8.89 3.89
C LYS A 427 -19.76 8.15 2.55
N THR A 428 -20.08 8.82 1.44
CA THR A 428 -19.98 8.23 0.11
C THR A 428 -18.53 7.85 -0.21
N ILE A 429 -17.55 8.75 0.01
CA ILE A 429 -16.13 8.46 -0.24
C ILE A 429 -15.63 7.30 0.63
N ALA A 430 -16.06 7.21 1.89
CA ALA A 430 -15.71 6.09 2.76
C ALA A 430 -16.25 4.76 2.20
N ALA A 431 -17.52 4.74 1.79
CA ALA A 431 -18.14 3.56 1.18
C ALA A 431 -17.48 3.16 -0.15
N GLU A 432 -17.12 4.13 -0.99
CA GLU A 432 -16.36 3.89 -2.23
C GLU A 432 -15.01 3.25 -1.95
N LYS A 433 -14.25 3.81 -1.01
CA LYS A 433 -12.95 3.27 -0.60
C LYS A 433 -13.07 1.86 -0.04
N GLU A 434 -14.07 1.60 0.78
CA GLU A 434 -14.32 0.28 1.33
C GLU A 434 -14.68 -0.73 0.24
N ALA A 435 -15.55 -0.36 -0.71
CA ALA A 435 -15.94 -1.22 -1.82
C ALA A 435 -14.76 -1.59 -2.71
N VAL A 436 -13.92 -0.61 -3.09
CA VAL A 436 -12.73 -0.85 -3.90
C VAL A 436 -11.69 -1.66 -3.11
N GLN A 437 -11.44 -1.33 -1.83
CA GLN A 437 -10.54 -2.09 -0.97
C GLN A 437 -10.96 -3.55 -0.85
N LYS A 438 -12.25 -3.82 -0.62
CA LYS A 438 -12.80 -5.19 -0.57
C LYS A 438 -12.61 -5.93 -1.89
N HIS A 439 -12.73 -5.25 -3.02
CA HIS A 439 -12.46 -5.83 -4.32
C HIS A 439 -10.98 -6.13 -4.53
N ILE A 440 -10.08 -5.26 -4.09
CA ILE A 440 -8.62 -5.49 -4.13
C ILE A 440 -8.27 -6.72 -3.27
N GLU A 441 -8.85 -6.82 -2.06
CA GLU A 441 -8.60 -7.93 -1.14
C GLU A 441 -9.12 -9.28 -1.62
N THR A 442 -10.26 -9.29 -2.34
CA THR A 442 -10.90 -10.53 -2.83
C THR A 442 -10.49 -10.91 -4.25
N SER A 443 -9.85 -10.01 -5.00
CA SER A 443 -9.39 -10.30 -6.36
C SER A 443 -8.20 -11.25 -6.34
N VAL A 444 -8.31 -12.31 -7.13
CA VAL A 444 -7.25 -13.32 -7.30
C VAL A 444 -6.72 -13.22 -8.72
N ALA A 445 -5.41 -13.00 -8.86
CA ALA A 445 -4.74 -13.04 -10.15
C ALA A 445 -4.58 -14.49 -10.63
N SER A 446 -4.47 -14.67 -11.95
CA SER A 446 -4.16 -15.98 -12.52
C SER A 446 -2.78 -16.46 -12.04
N ARG A 447 -2.61 -17.78 -11.91
CA ARG A 447 -1.30 -18.36 -11.53
C ARG A 447 -0.23 -18.01 -12.56
N ASP A 448 -0.59 -18.00 -13.84
CA ASP A 448 0.34 -17.71 -14.94
C ASP A 448 0.85 -16.27 -14.89
N ASP A 449 -0.01 -15.29 -14.57
CA ASP A 449 0.42 -13.90 -14.48
C ASP A 449 1.27 -13.64 -13.22
N ILE A 450 0.96 -14.30 -12.10
CA ILE A 450 1.83 -14.31 -10.93
C ILE A 450 3.20 -14.90 -11.29
N GLN A 451 3.23 -16.01 -12.04
CA GLN A 451 4.48 -16.65 -12.44
C GLN A 451 5.33 -15.74 -13.34
N LYS A 452 4.73 -15.03 -14.30
CA LYS A 452 5.46 -14.05 -15.13
C LYS A 452 6.15 -12.98 -14.29
N VAL A 453 5.49 -12.47 -13.25
CA VAL A 453 6.13 -11.50 -12.33
C VAL A 453 7.25 -12.16 -11.54
N ARG A 454 7.05 -13.39 -11.04
CA ARG A 454 8.10 -14.13 -10.34
C ARG A 454 9.33 -14.36 -11.23
N ASP A 455 9.14 -14.67 -12.50
CA ASP A 455 10.23 -14.88 -13.46
C ASP A 455 11.03 -13.57 -13.67
N GLU A 456 10.35 -12.43 -13.74
CA GLU A 456 11.00 -11.11 -13.85
C GLU A 456 11.73 -10.72 -12.57
N VAL A 457 11.16 -11.01 -11.39
CA VAL A 457 11.87 -10.89 -10.11
C VAL A 457 13.12 -11.77 -10.11
N GLN A 458 13.03 -13.00 -10.62
CA GLN A 458 14.17 -13.90 -10.70
C GLN A 458 15.27 -13.37 -11.63
N LYS A 459 14.92 -12.79 -12.78
CA LYS A 459 15.89 -12.12 -13.67
C LYS A 459 16.59 -10.95 -12.97
N ILE A 460 15.86 -10.15 -12.19
CA ILE A 460 16.44 -9.06 -11.39
C ILE A 460 17.42 -9.62 -10.34
N ARG A 461 17.09 -10.76 -9.70
CA ARG A 461 17.98 -11.43 -8.74
C ARG A 461 19.29 -11.88 -9.38
N THR A 462 19.24 -12.55 -10.54
CA THR A 462 20.43 -13.07 -11.20
C THR A 462 21.32 -11.96 -11.74
N THR A 463 20.73 -10.95 -12.39
CA THR A 463 21.48 -9.81 -12.96
C THR A 463 22.18 -8.97 -11.88
N ALA A 464 21.66 -8.95 -10.66
CA ALA A 464 22.30 -8.26 -9.53
C ALA A 464 23.50 -9.04 -8.96
N LYS A 465 23.57 -10.37 -9.18
CA LYS A 465 24.70 -11.22 -8.75
C LYS A 465 25.87 -11.19 -9.74
N ASP A 466 25.60 -10.89 -11.01
CA ASP A 466 26.61 -10.87 -12.09
C ASP A 466 27.31 -9.52 -12.28
N LYS A 467 26.98 -8.48 -11.49
CA LYS A 467 27.80 -7.28 -11.42
C LYS A 467 28.89 -7.49 -10.36
N PRO A 468 30.17 -7.67 -10.73
CA PRO A 468 31.24 -7.64 -9.74
C PRO A 468 31.21 -6.27 -9.05
N ASP A 469 31.48 -6.24 -7.74
CA ASP A 469 31.81 -5.00 -7.03
C ASP A 469 32.92 -4.32 -7.84
N VAL A 470 32.56 -3.24 -8.54
CA VAL A 470 33.57 -2.36 -9.12
C VAL A 470 34.19 -1.67 -7.92
N ASP A 471 35.46 -1.98 -7.69
CA ASP A 471 36.30 -1.35 -6.68
C ASP A 471 36.11 0.18 -6.76
N PRO A 472 35.75 0.88 -5.66
CA PRO A 472 35.57 2.33 -5.68
C PRO A 472 36.82 3.11 -6.14
N ASP A 473 37.98 2.46 -6.28
CA ASP A 473 39.21 3.05 -6.82
C ASP A 473 39.29 3.10 -8.36
N ASP A 474 38.35 2.50 -9.11
CA ASP A 474 38.34 2.52 -10.60
C ASP A 474 37.42 3.61 -11.20
N ALA A 475 37.08 4.65 -10.44
CA ALA A 475 36.42 5.83 -10.98
C ALA A 475 37.41 6.67 -11.82
N PRO A 476 37.16 6.93 -13.12
CA PRO A 476 38.06 7.73 -13.94
C PRO A 476 38.16 9.14 -13.38
N GLY A 477 39.40 9.52 -13.01
CA GLY A 477 39.73 10.78 -12.37
C GLY A 477 39.16 12.00 -13.09
N PHE A 478 38.26 12.69 -12.40
CA PHE A 478 37.77 14.00 -12.79
C PHE A 478 38.91 15.02 -12.58
N LYS A 479 39.62 15.40 -13.64
CA LYS A 479 40.52 16.56 -13.61
C LYS A 479 39.68 17.83 -13.79
N PRO A 480 39.65 18.74 -12.80
CA PRO A 480 39.00 20.03 -12.98
C PRO A 480 39.84 20.91 -13.91
N SER A 481 39.16 21.46 -14.91
CA SER A 481 39.62 22.60 -15.73
C SER A 481 39.01 23.89 -15.21
#